data_AF-A0A7W0RYL8-F1
#
_entry.id   AF-A0A7W0RYL8-F1
#
_cell.length_a   1.000
_cell.length_b   1.000
_cell.length_c   1.000
_cell.angle_alpha   90.00
_cell.angle_beta   90.00
_cell.angle_gamma   90.00
#
_symmetry.space_group_name_H-M   'P 1'
#
loop_
_entity.id
_entity.type
_entity.pdbx_description
1 polymer ?
#
loop_
_entity_poly.entity_id
_entity_poly.type
_entity_poly.pdbx_seq_one_letter_code
_entity_poly.pdbx_strand_id
1 'polypeptide(L)'
;MRPQATSVLHLEDDRFRATEWRFAPGAETGWHVHGYDYVIVPLGDGRLLLEEPGGVERSADLALHVPYSRRAGVAHNVVNGGDGPLAFLEVEVVGDAAGRARIATMERFAAAWNARDVEGLMACMAVDCAFHASAGPEAEGARHVGAAAVRAAYAAVFETWPAAEWRNPAHSVTGATGVSAWRFAGTDREGRSVEVDGCDLFVFDGERIALKNSFRKARAG
;
A
#
# COMPACT_ATOMS: atom_id res chain seq x y z
N MET A 1 -13.62 -15.06 35.14
CA MET A 1 -12.83 -14.74 33.92
C MET A 1 -13.01 -15.91 32.97
N ARG A 2 -13.38 -15.67 31.71
CA ARG A 2 -13.56 -16.78 30.76
C ARG A 2 -12.20 -17.36 30.36
N PRO A 3 -12.13 -18.67 30.03
CA PRO A 3 -10.94 -19.22 29.39
C PRO A 3 -10.62 -18.46 28.10
N GLN A 4 -9.35 -18.40 27.70
CA GLN A 4 -8.97 -17.73 26.46
C GLN A 4 -8.93 -18.73 25.30
N ALA A 5 -9.34 -18.27 24.14
CA ALA A 5 -9.10 -18.97 22.88
C ALA A 5 -7.59 -19.03 22.61
N THR A 6 -7.19 -20.02 21.84
CA THR A 6 -5.81 -20.16 21.35
C THR A 6 -5.80 -20.00 19.84
N SER A 7 -4.70 -19.50 19.29
CA SER A 7 -4.55 -19.30 17.86
C SER A 7 -3.25 -19.90 17.31
N VAL A 8 -3.30 -20.30 16.04
CA VAL A 8 -2.14 -20.82 15.27
C VAL A 8 -2.11 -20.09 13.93
N LEU A 9 -1.00 -19.41 13.63
CA LEU A 9 -0.78 -18.79 12.32
C LEU A 9 -0.32 -19.86 11.32
N HIS A 10 -1.11 -20.10 10.27
CA HIS A 10 -0.81 -21.10 9.24
C HIS A 10 -0.17 -20.50 8.00
N LEU A 11 -0.56 -19.27 7.63
CA LEU A 11 -0.06 -18.55 6.45
C LEU A 11 0.00 -17.06 6.75
N GLU A 12 1.07 -16.40 6.32
CA GLU A 12 1.18 -14.95 6.23
C GLU A 12 2.03 -14.60 5.02
N ASP A 13 1.43 -13.94 4.04
CA ASP A 13 2.10 -13.43 2.84
C ASP A 13 1.61 -12.01 2.50
N ASP A 14 1.98 -11.50 1.32
CA ASP A 14 1.66 -10.15 0.89
C ASP A 14 0.18 -9.93 0.52
N ARG A 15 -0.63 -11.01 0.50
CA ARG A 15 -2.03 -11.01 0.08
C ARG A 15 -2.97 -11.53 1.15
N PHE A 16 -2.55 -12.54 1.91
CA PHE A 16 -3.38 -13.25 2.87
C PHE A 16 -2.67 -13.52 4.19
N ARG A 17 -3.46 -13.49 5.26
CA ARG A 17 -3.09 -14.05 6.56
C ARG A 17 -4.15 -15.07 6.95
N ALA A 18 -3.75 -16.28 7.31
CA ALA A 18 -4.66 -17.34 7.75
C ALA A 18 -4.32 -17.78 9.18
N THR A 19 -5.21 -17.49 10.11
CA THR A 19 -5.09 -17.82 11.53
C THR A 19 -6.16 -18.83 11.90
N GLU A 20 -5.79 -19.99 12.44
CA GLU A 20 -6.74 -20.88 13.07
C GLU A 20 -7.00 -20.44 14.51
N TRP A 21 -8.26 -20.35 14.89
CA TRP A 21 -8.70 -20.12 16.26
C TRP A 21 -9.33 -21.38 16.84
N ARG A 22 -9.04 -21.67 18.11
CA ARG A 22 -9.54 -22.83 18.85
C ARG A 22 -10.06 -22.40 20.22
N PHE A 23 -11.25 -22.87 20.57
CA PHE A 23 -11.98 -22.51 21.77
C PHE A 23 -12.39 -23.76 22.55
N ALA A 24 -12.09 -23.80 23.84
CA ALA A 24 -12.83 -24.65 24.77
C ALA A 24 -14.26 -24.09 24.96
N PRO A 25 -15.22 -24.88 25.49
CA PRO A 25 -16.55 -24.36 25.85
C PRO A 25 -16.44 -23.12 26.75
N GLY A 26 -17.14 -22.04 26.37
CA GLY A 26 -17.12 -20.76 27.09
C GLY A 26 -15.83 -19.94 26.94
N ALA A 27 -14.84 -20.37 26.15
CA ALA A 27 -13.63 -19.61 25.91
C ALA A 27 -13.88 -18.39 25.00
N GLU A 28 -13.03 -17.37 25.06
CA GLU A 28 -13.20 -16.12 24.31
C GLU A 28 -11.90 -15.61 23.65
N THR A 29 -12.04 -14.78 22.61
CA THR A 29 -10.90 -14.08 21.96
C THR A 29 -10.42 -12.86 22.72
N GLY A 30 -11.28 -12.29 23.56
CA GLY A 30 -11.16 -10.90 23.99
C GLY A 30 -11.64 -9.92 22.91
N TRP A 31 -11.84 -8.66 23.31
CA TRP A 31 -12.27 -7.58 22.43
C TRP A 31 -11.19 -7.20 21.42
N HIS A 32 -11.57 -7.14 20.14
CA HIS A 32 -10.68 -6.73 19.06
C HIS A 32 -11.45 -6.06 17.93
N VAL A 33 -10.70 -5.44 17.01
CA VAL A 33 -11.21 -4.82 15.78
C VAL A 33 -10.46 -5.43 14.59
N HIS A 34 -11.20 -5.86 13.58
CA HIS A 34 -10.63 -6.40 12.35
C HIS A 34 -10.02 -5.30 11.49
N GLY A 35 -8.72 -5.39 11.21
CA GLY A 35 -8.01 -4.41 10.37
C GLY A 35 -8.18 -4.63 8.86
N TYR A 36 -8.64 -5.82 8.45
CA TYR A 36 -8.73 -6.25 7.07
C TYR A 36 -10.10 -6.87 6.78
N ASP A 37 -10.48 -6.94 5.50
CA ASP A 37 -11.58 -7.80 5.08
C ASP A 37 -11.19 -9.26 5.31
N TYR A 38 -12.13 -10.09 5.76
CA TYR A 38 -11.80 -11.46 6.16
C TYR A 38 -12.92 -12.45 5.85
N VAL A 39 -12.53 -13.71 5.75
CA VAL A 39 -13.40 -14.87 5.62
C VAL A 39 -13.19 -15.77 6.82
N ILE A 40 -14.28 -16.18 7.45
CA ILE A 40 -14.28 -17.24 8.47
C ILE A 40 -14.66 -18.55 7.79
N VAL A 41 -13.87 -19.60 8.01
CA VAL A 41 -14.12 -20.96 7.56
C VAL A 41 -14.24 -21.87 8.79
N PRO A 42 -15.45 -22.28 9.17
CA PRO A 42 -15.65 -23.19 10.30
C PRO A 42 -14.99 -24.56 10.07
N LEU A 43 -14.28 -25.06 11.07
CA LEU A 43 -13.66 -26.40 11.08
C LEU A 43 -14.52 -27.43 11.84
N GLY A 44 -15.72 -27.03 12.26
CA GLY A 44 -16.70 -27.82 12.98
C GLY A 44 -18.05 -27.10 13.03
N ASP A 45 -19.11 -27.84 13.30
CA ASP A 45 -20.39 -27.23 13.69
C ASP A 45 -20.25 -26.63 15.11
N GLY A 46 -20.97 -25.55 15.38
CA GLY A 46 -20.92 -24.94 16.71
C GLY A 46 -21.72 -23.66 16.82
N ARG A 47 -21.65 -23.03 18.00
CA ARG A 47 -22.38 -21.79 18.28
C ARG A 47 -21.43 -20.75 18.85
N LEU A 48 -21.41 -19.58 18.25
CA LEU A 48 -20.73 -18.41 18.76
C LEU A 48 -21.71 -17.54 19.55
N LEU A 49 -21.24 -16.95 20.62
CA LEU A 49 -21.79 -15.74 21.22
C LEU A 49 -20.86 -14.57 20.83
N LEU A 50 -21.44 -13.55 20.23
CA LEU A 50 -20.76 -12.33 19.79
C LEU A 50 -21.20 -11.19 20.70
N GLU A 51 -20.24 -10.57 21.35
CA GLU A 51 -20.45 -9.34 22.09
C GLU A 51 -20.00 -8.18 21.21
N GLU A 52 -20.88 -7.20 21.00
CA GLU A 52 -20.71 -6.08 20.07
C GLU A 52 -20.79 -4.72 20.83
N PRO A 53 -20.23 -3.63 20.27
CA PRO A 53 -20.20 -2.34 20.94
C PRO A 53 -21.58 -1.89 21.40
N GLY A 54 -21.64 -1.22 22.56
CA GLY A 54 -22.91 -0.78 23.16
C GLY A 54 -23.62 -1.85 23.98
N GLY A 55 -22.96 -2.98 24.28
CA GLY A 55 -23.52 -4.06 25.12
C GLY A 55 -24.50 -4.96 24.37
N VAL A 56 -24.44 -4.97 23.04
CA VAL A 56 -25.27 -5.84 22.21
C VAL A 56 -24.67 -7.23 22.20
N GLU A 57 -25.52 -8.25 22.37
CA GLU A 57 -25.12 -9.65 22.28
C GLU A 57 -25.94 -10.37 21.20
N ARG A 58 -25.26 -11.21 20.40
CA ARG A 58 -25.88 -12.03 19.34
C ARG A 58 -25.30 -13.43 19.37
N SER A 59 -26.14 -14.45 19.17
CA SER A 59 -25.66 -15.79 18.80
C SER A 59 -25.57 -15.97 17.29
N ALA A 60 -24.57 -16.73 16.84
CA ALA A 60 -24.44 -17.16 15.45
C ALA A 60 -24.04 -18.64 15.38
N ASP A 61 -24.71 -19.41 14.54
CA ASP A 61 -24.38 -20.81 14.33
C ASP A 61 -23.31 -20.94 13.23
N LEU A 62 -22.33 -21.78 13.50
CA LEU A 62 -21.33 -22.21 12.54
C LEU A 62 -21.74 -23.57 11.99
N ALA A 63 -21.66 -23.71 10.67
CA ALA A 63 -21.82 -24.99 9.98
C ALA A 63 -20.46 -25.38 9.36
N LEU A 64 -20.08 -26.64 9.55
CA LEU A 64 -18.80 -27.20 9.09
C LEU A 64 -18.57 -26.87 7.60
N HIS A 65 -17.43 -26.23 7.33
CA HIS A 65 -16.98 -25.84 5.98
C HIS A 65 -17.91 -24.87 5.23
N VAL A 66 -18.86 -24.21 5.90
CA VAL A 66 -19.70 -23.17 5.29
C VAL A 66 -19.09 -21.79 5.61
N PRO A 67 -18.36 -21.17 4.67
CA PRO A 67 -17.67 -19.91 4.96
C PRO A 67 -18.62 -18.71 4.94
N TYR A 68 -18.21 -17.65 5.64
CA TYR A 68 -18.82 -16.33 5.50
C TYR A 68 -17.76 -15.24 5.56
N SER A 69 -18.02 -14.11 4.88
CA SER A 69 -17.12 -12.95 4.91
C SER A 69 -17.66 -11.82 5.78
N ARG A 70 -16.76 -11.00 6.28
CA ARG A 70 -17.03 -9.72 6.92
C ARG A 70 -16.02 -8.68 6.42
N ARG A 71 -16.36 -7.41 6.64
CA ARG A 71 -15.51 -6.28 6.24
C ARG A 71 -14.61 -5.85 7.38
N ALA A 72 -13.52 -5.17 7.03
CA ALA A 72 -12.70 -4.45 8.00
C ALA A 72 -13.54 -3.49 8.86
N GLY A 73 -13.08 -3.23 10.09
CA GLY A 73 -13.72 -2.35 11.06
C GLY A 73 -14.75 -3.02 11.98
N VAL A 74 -15.03 -4.32 11.81
CA VAL A 74 -15.87 -5.06 12.75
C VAL A 74 -15.17 -5.14 14.11
N ALA A 75 -15.82 -4.64 15.15
CA ALA A 75 -15.36 -4.70 16.53
C ALA A 75 -16.24 -5.67 17.33
N HIS A 76 -15.64 -6.66 18.00
CA HIS A 76 -16.38 -7.63 18.83
C HIS A 76 -15.47 -8.40 19.80
N ASN A 77 -16.10 -9.12 20.73
CA ASN A 77 -15.51 -10.29 21.40
C ASN A 77 -16.28 -11.54 20.94
N VAL A 78 -15.55 -12.61 20.62
CA VAL A 78 -16.11 -13.88 20.17
C VAL A 78 -15.94 -14.91 21.27
N VAL A 79 -17.05 -15.54 21.66
CA VAL A 79 -17.12 -16.53 22.72
C VAL A 79 -17.68 -17.84 22.15
N ASN A 80 -17.11 -18.97 22.55
CA ASN A 80 -17.74 -20.27 22.27
C ASN A 80 -18.99 -20.43 23.15
N GLY A 81 -20.16 -20.28 22.55
CA GLY A 81 -21.47 -20.39 23.19
C GLY A 81 -22.07 -21.79 23.16
N GLY A 82 -21.31 -22.81 22.73
CA GLY A 82 -21.71 -24.22 22.75
C GLY A 82 -21.00 -25.02 23.85
N ASP A 83 -21.41 -26.28 23.98
CA ASP A 83 -20.89 -27.21 25.01
C ASP A 83 -19.68 -28.03 24.55
N GLY A 84 -19.33 -27.97 23.27
CA GLY A 84 -18.21 -28.68 22.66
C GLY A 84 -17.04 -27.77 22.27
N PRO A 85 -15.87 -28.33 21.91
CA PRO A 85 -14.77 -27.55 21.35
C PRO A 85 -15.18 -26.94 20.01
N LEU A 86 -14.71 -25.73 19.74
CA LEU A 86 -15.01 -24.98 18.51
C LEU A 86 -13.71 -24.52 17.86
N ALA A 87 -13.64 -24.58 16.53
CA ALA A 87 -12.51 -24.07 15.76
C ALA A 87 -12.93 -23.50 14.41
N PHE A 88 -12.23 -22.48 13.95
CA PHE A 88 -12.39 -21.91 12.61
C PHE A 88 -11.05 -21.36 12.10
N LEU A 89 -10.89 -21.30 10.78
CA LEU A 89 -9.87 -20.49 10.14
C LEU A 89 -10.42 -19.09 9.88
N GLU A 90 -9.64 -18.09 10.22
CA GLU A 90 -9.82 -16.70 9.85
C GLU A 90 -8.80 -16.35 8.77
N VAL A 91 -9.29 -16.02 7.58
CA VAL A 91 -8.47 -15.68 6.42
C VAL A 91 -8.68 -14.21 6.09
N GLU A 92 -7.72 -13.38 6.45
CA GLU A 92 -7.71 -11.94 6.19
C GLU A 92 -7.06 -11.66 4.83
N VAL A 93 -7.68 -10.77 4.06
CA VAL A 93 -7.12 -10.23 2.82
C VAL A 93 -6.26 -9.02 3.18
N VAL A 94 -4.97 -9.27 3.40
CA VAL A 94 -4.00 -8.23 3.79
C VAL A 94 -3.37 -7.48 2.61
N GLY A 95 -3.63 -7.95 1.38
CA GLY A 95 -3.20 -7.30 0.14
C GLY A 95 -3.63 -5.84 0.11
N ASP A 96 -2.77 -4.85 -0.10
CA ASP A 96 -1.53 -4.80 -0.88
C ASP A 96 -0.41 -4.15 -0.05
N ALA A 97 0.21 -4.91 0.86
CA ALA A 97 1.26 -4.37 1.72
C ALA A 97 2.43 -3.77 0.90
N ALA A 98 2.81 -4.46 -0.18
CA ALA A 98 3.82 -3.98 -1.11
C ALA A 98 3.38 -2.69 -1.81
N GLY A 99 2.13 -2.58 -2.28
CA GLY A 99 1.62 -1.37 -2.91
C GLY A 99 1.46 -0.21 -1.94
N ARG A 100 1.08 -0.45 -0.68
CA ARG A 100 1.11 0.59 0.36
C ARG A 100 2.52 1.12 0.58
N ALA A 101 3.51 0.22 0.67
CA ALA A 101 4.91 0.62 0.79
C ALA A 101 5.41 1.38 -0.45
N ARG A 102 5.02 0.97 -1.66
CA ARG A 102 5.34 1.66 -2.92
C ARG A 102 4.69 3.04 -3.01
N ILE A 103 3.42 3.19 -2.61
CA ILE A 103 2.75 4.49 -2.51
C ILE A 103 3.51 5.39 -1.52
N ALA A 104 3.87 4.88 -0.35
CA ALA A 104 4.68 5.62 0.61
C ALA A 104 6.06 6.03 0.03
N THR A 105 6.70 5.18 -0.79
CA THR A 105 7.90 5.56 -1.55
C THR A 105 7.62 6.69 -2.54
N MET A 106 6.50 6.65 -3.26
CA MET A 106 6.12 7.71 -4.22
C MET A 106 5.86 9.05 -3.52
N GLU A 107 5.21 9.03 -2.35
CA GLU A 107 4.96 10.23 -1.54
C GLU A 107 6.27 10.85 -1.05
N ARG A 108 7.19 10.03 -0.50
CA ARG A 108 8.54 10.49 -0.11
C ARG A 108 9.30 11.05 -1.29
N PHE A 109 9.22 10.40 -2.45
CA PHE A 109 9.88 10.83 -3.67
C PHE A 109 9.33 12.18 -4.17
N ALA A 110 8.01 12.38 -4.18
CA ALA A 110 7.39 13.65 -4.54
C ALA A 110 7.74 14.78 -3.54
N ALA A 111 7.80 14.47 -2.25
CA ALA A 111 8.24 15.41 -1.23
C ALA A 111 9.71 15.81 -1.43
N ALA A 112 10.60 14.86 -1.74
CA ALA A 112 12.02 15.12 -1.99
C ALA A 112 12.26 16.01 -3.22
N TRP A 113 11.44 15.88 -4.28
CA TRP A 113 11.48 16.82 -5.42
C TRP A 113 11.24 18.26 -4.99
N ASN A 114 10.18 18.51 -4.20
CA ASN A 114 9.85 19.85 -3.73
C ASN A 114 10.83 20.36 -2.66
N ALA A 115 11.41 19.47 -1.86
CA ALA A 115 12.47 19.80 -0.91
C ALA A 115 13.84 20.02 -1.57
N ARG A 116 13.96 19.72 -2.87
CA ARG A 116 15.21 19.77 -3.65
C ARG A 116 16.30 18.84 -3.09
N ASP A 117 15.88 17.72 -2.53
CA ASP A 117 16.72 16.77 -1.84
C ASP A 117 17.12 15.62 -2.77
N VAL A 118 18.27 15.75 -3.43
CA VAL A 118 18.79 14.73 -4.34
C VAL A 118 19.05 13.41 -3.62
N GLU A 119 19.51 13.43 -2.36
CA GLU A 119 19.78 12.21 -1.62
C GLU A 119 18.49 11.52 -1.18
N GLY A 120 17.47 12.29 -0.77
CA GLY A 120 16.13 11.78 -0.52
C GLY A 120 15.46 11.18 -1.76
N LEU A 121 15.67 11.78 -2.94
CA LEU A 121 15.25 11.19 -4.22
C LEU A 121 15.95 9.85 -4.47
N MET A 122 17.28 9.82 -4.33
CA MET A 122 18.07 8.61 -4.57
C MET A 122 17.80 7.50 -3.56
N ALA A 123 17.45 7.82 -2.31
CA ALA A 123 17.04 6.86 -1.29
C ALA A 123 15.78 6.07 -1.69
N CYS A 124 14.94 6.63 -2.57
CA CYS A 124 13.76 5.96 -3.11
C CYS A 124 14.04 5.09 -4.35
N MET A 125 15.21 5.26 -4.98
CA MET A 125 15.58 4.53 -6.20
C MET A 125 16.21 3.17 -5.86
N ALA A 126 15.97 2.17 -6.72
CA ALA A 126 16.65 0.88 -6.65
C ALA A 126 18.13 1.00 -7.04
N VAL A 127 18.93 -0.02 -6.74
CA VAL A 127 20.37 -0.06 -7.10
C VAL A 127 20.54 0.03 -8.62
N ASP A 128 19.79 -0.79 -9.36
CA ASP A 128 19.80 -0.85 -10.83
C ASP A 128 18.70 0.05 -11.43
N CYS A 129 18.67 1.31 -11.01
CA CYS A 129 17.63 2.24 -11.44
C CYS A 129 17.91 2.94 -12.78
N ALA A 130 16.84 3.43 -13.40
CA ALA A 130 16.88 4.31 -14.55
C ALA A 130 15.87 5.47 -14.44
N PHE A 131 16.17 6.56 -15.13
CA PHE A 131 15.30 7.70 -15.31
C PHE A 131 15.21 8.06 -16.79
N HIS A 132 14.00 8.06 -17.33
CA HIS A 132 13.67 8.55 -18.66
C HIS A 132 13.01 9.92 -18.50
N ALA A 133 13.72 10.97 -18.93
CA ALA A 133 13.27 12.34 -18.81
C ALA A 133 12.14 12.65 -19.80
N SER A 134 11.27 13.59 -19.45
CA SER A 134 10.15 13.99 -20.32
C SER A 134 10.56 14.74 -21.60
N ALA A 135 11.85 14.97 -21.78
CA ALA A 135 12.43 15.61 -22.95
C ALA A 135 13.77 14.93 -23.27
N GLY A 136 14.16 14.98 -24.54
CA GLY A 136 15.41 14.44 -25.04
C GLY A 136 15.31 14.11 -26.53
N PRO A 137 16.42 13.73 -27.17
CA PRO A 137 16.47 13.45 -28.60
C PRO A 137 15.77 12.14 -29.00
N GLU A 138 15.63 11.21 -28.05
CA GLU A 138 15.06 9.88 -28.30
C GLU A 138 13.54 9.85 -28.08
N ALA A 139 12.88 8.82 -28.62
CA ALA A 139 11.44 8.61 -28.46
C ALA A 139 11.00 8.43 -26.99
N GLU A 140 11.92 7.97 -26.13
CA GLU A 140 11.73 7.79 -24.69
C GLU A 140 12.21 9.00 -23.87
N GLY A 141 12.63 10.08 -24.54
CA GLY A 141 13.36 11.19 -23.93
C GLY A 141 14.81 10.82 -23.56
N ALA A 142 15.48 11.69 -22.80
CA ALA A 142 16.86 11.44 -22.38
C ALA A 142 16.89 10.32 -21.32
N ARG A 143 17.73 9.31 -21.56
CA ARG A 143 17.85 8.13 -20.70
C ARG A 143 19.07 8.22 -19.80
N HIS A 144 18.86 8.00 -18.52
CA HIS A 144 19.89 7.98 -17.49
C HIS A 144 19.83 6.63 -16.77
N VAL A 145 20.88 5.83 -16.88
CA VAL A 145 20.90 4.44 -16.36
C VAL A 145 21.99 4.29 -15.31
N GLY A 146 21.63 3.68 -14.18
CA GLY A 146 22.49 3.51 -13.02
C GLY A 146 22.45 4.69 -12.06
N ALA A 147 22.67 4.41 -10.77
CA ALA A 147 22.49 5.37 -9.69
C ALA A 147 23.24 6.69 -9.89
N ALA A 148 24.48 6.66 -10.38
CA ALA A 148 25.28 7.87 -10.61
C ALA A 148 24.68 8.78 -11.70
N ALA A 149 24.22 8.19 -12.82
CA ALA A 149 23.63 8.95 -13.92
C ALA A 149 22.27 9.53 -13.54
N VAL A 150 21.43 8.74 -12.84
CA VAL A 150 20.13 9.19 -12.33
C VAL A 150 20.31 10.34 -11.33
N ARG A 151 21.24 10.20 -10.39
CA ARG A 151 21.56 11.26 -9.42
C ARG A 151 21.99 12.56 -10.10
N ALA A 152 22.90 12.47 -11.08
CA ALA A 152 23.36 13.63 -11.84
C ALA A 152 22.20 14.30 -12.62
N ALA A 153 21.31 13.50 -13.22
CA ALA A 153 20.14 14.00 -13.93
C ALA A 153 19.16 14.73 -13.01
N TYR A 154 18.89 14.19 -11.81
CA TYR A 154 18.03 14.87 -10.83
C TYR A 154 18.63 16.19 -10.34
N ALA A 155 19.94 16.22 -10.06
CA ALA A 155 20.63 17.47 -9.71
C ALA A 155 20.51 18.52 -10.84
N ALA A 156 20.71 18.10 -12.09
CA ALA A 156 20.60 18.99 -13.25
C ALA A 156 19.19 19.59 -13.43
N VAL A 157 18.12 18.87 -13.04
CA VAL A 157 16.76 19.42 -13.05
C VAL A 157 16.64 20.61 -12.09
N PHE A 158 17.20 20.53 -10.89
CA PHE A 158 17.18 21.64 -9.92
C PHE A 158 18.05 22.81 -10.34
N GLU A 159 19.15 22.55 -11.05
CA GLU A 159 19.98 23.59 -11.64
C GLU A 159 19.26 24.34 -12.76
N THR A 160 18.54 23.60 -13.61
CA THR A 160 17.79 24.15 -14.75
C THR A 160 16.58 24.94 -14.28
N TRP A 161 15.85 24.42 -13.29
CA TRP A 161 14.61 24.99 -12.77
C TRP A 161 14.78 25.37 -11.28
N PRO A 162 15.45 26.50 -10.98
CA PRO A 162 15.71 26.93 -9.61
C PRO A 162 14.44 27.32 -8.84
N ALA A 163 13.29 27.48 -9.49
CA ALA A 163 12.00 27.68 -8.84
C ALA A 163 10.98 26.59 -9.22
N ALA A 164 11.41 25.33 -9.33
CA ALA A 164 10.54 24.20 -9.63
C ALA A 164 9.65 23.80 -8.45
N GLU A 165 8.39 23.50 -8.75
CA GLU A 165 7.41 22.96 -7.83
C GLU A 165 6.55 21.90 -8.55
N TRP A 166 6.31 20.78 -7.87
CA TRP A 166 5.40 19.72 -8.30
C TRP A 166 4.18 19.71 -7.40
N ARG A 167 3.05 20.14 -7.94
CA ARG A 167 1.79 20.34 -7.23
C ARG A 167 0.83 19.17 -7.44
N ASN A 168 -0.03 18.96 -6.45
CA ASN A 168 -1.16 18.03 -6.49
C ASN A 168 -0.78 16.62 -6.97
N PRO A 169 0.23 15.97 -6.36
CA PRO A 169 0.57 14.60 -6.72
C PRO A 169 -0.62 13.68 -6.39
N ALA A 170 -0.97 12.82 -7.35
CA ALA A 170 -1.95 11.75 -7.15
C ALA A 170 -1.32 10.43 -7.57
N HIS A 171 -1.19 9.51 -6.61
CA HIS A 171 -0.46 8.26 -6.76
C HIS A 171 -1.41 7.05 -6.86
N SER A 172 -1.08 6.10 -7.71
CA SER A 172 -1.70 4.79 -7.74
C SER A 172 -0.67 3.71 -8.05
N VAL A 173 -0.90 2.50 -7.52
CA VAL A 173 -0.04 1.34 -7.74
C VAL A 173 -0.91 0.14 -8.12
N THR A 174 -0.42 -0.65 -9.07
CA THR A 174 -0.97 -1.96 -9.42
C THR A 174 0.18 -2.92 -9.70
N GLY A 175 0.30 -3.97 -8.87
CA GLY A 175 1.49 -4.82 -8.87
C GLY A 175 2.76 -3.98 -8.70
N ALA A 176 3.75 -4.20 -9.56
CA ALA A 176 5.02 -3.46 -9.57
C ALA A 176 4.98 -2.15 -10.38
N THR A 177 3.82 -1.72 -10.86
CA THR A 177 3.67 -0.50 -11.67
C THR A 177 3.05 0.61 -10.82
N GLY A 178 3.68 1.78 -10.81
CA GLY A 178 3.12 2.99 -10.21
C GLY A 178 2.80 4.05 -11.24
N VAL A 179 1.83 4.91 -10.94
CA VAL A 179 1.55 6.12 -11.72
C VAL A 179 1.43 7.30 -10.76
N SER A 180 2.09 8.40 -11.09
CA SER A 180 1.84 9.69 -10.44
C SER A 180 1.36 10.70 -11.47
N ALA A 181 0.21 11.32 -11.26
CA ALA A 181 -0.15 12.56 -11.95
C ALA A 181 0.27 13.77 -11.12
N TRP A 182 0.65 14.87 -11.76
CA TRP A 182 1.07 16.11 -11.10
C TRP A 182 0.97 17.32 -12.02
N ARG A 183 1.08 18.52 -11.45
CA ARG A 183 1.30 19.76 -12.19
C ARG A 183 2.68 20.33 -11.86
N PHE A 184 3.51 20.53 -12.86
CA PHE A 184 4.80 21.20 -12.73
C PHE A 184 4.59 22.69 -12.96
N ALA A 185 5.09 23.50 -12.03
CA ALA A 185 5.29 24.94 -12.20
C ALA A 185 6.76 25.24 -11.97
N GLY A 186 7.42 25.88 -12.93
CA GLY A 186 8.84 26.18 -12.79
C GLY A 186 9.25 27.42 -13.58
N THR A 187 10.21 28.16 -13.04
CA THR A 187 10.91 29.25 -13.74
C THR A 187 12.38 28.88 -13.88
N ASP A 188 12.91 28.98 -15.10
CA ASP A 188 14.32 28.73 -15.38
C ASP A 188 15.21 29.93 -15.02
N ARG A 189 16.53 29.79 -15.19
CA ARG A 189 17.49 30.87 -14.90
C ARG A 189 17.36 32.10 -15.80
N GLU A 190 16.73 31.96 -16.95
CA GLU A 190 16.48 33.04 -17.91
C GLU A 190 15.15 33.75 -17.64
N GLY A 191 14.42 33.34 -16.59
CA GLY A 191 13.14 33.90 -16.20
C GLY A 191 11.95 33.36 -16.99
N ARG A 192 12.14 32.32 -17.81
CA ARG A 192 11.04 31.68 -18.55
C ARG A 192 10.27 30.77 -17.61
N SER A 193 8.97 30.97 -17.53
CA SER A 193 8.07 30.15 -16.71
C SER A 193 7.32 29.13 -17.55
N VAL A 194 7.16 27.93 -17.00
CA VAL A 194 6.37 26.84 -17.55
C VAL A 194 5.41 26.35 -16.47
N GLU A 195 4.14 26.19 -16.85
CA GLU A 195 3.14 25.46 -16.08
C GLU A 195 2.49 24.40 -16.97
N VAL A 196 2.55 23.14 -16.55
CA VAL A 196 2.13 22.00 -17.36
C VAL A 196 1.72 20.80 -16.52
N ASP A 197 0.65 20.11 -16.93
CA ASP A 197 0.32 18.80 -16.38
C ASP A 197 1.28 17.74 -16.90
N GLY A 198 1.66 16.81 -16.03
CA GLY A 198 2.46 15.66 -16.38
C GLY A 198 2.08 14.43 -15.58
N CYS A 199 2.75 13.35 -15.93
CA CYS A 199 2.71 12.14 -15.13
C CYS A 199 4.06 11.44 -15.17
N ASP A 200 4.30 10.59 -14.18
CA ASP A 200 5.38 9.64 -14.16
C ASP A 200 4.79 8.23 -14.13
N LEU A 201 5.30 7.35 -14.99
CA LEU A 201 5.13 5.91 -14.91
C LEU A 201 6.34 5.33 -14.17
N PHE A 202 6.07 4.56 -13.12
CA PHE A 202 7.08 3.92 -12.29
C PHE A 202 7.06 2.41 -12.48
N VAL A 203 8.24 1.80 -12.47
CA VAL A 203 8.41 0.35 -12.26
C VAL A 203 9.19 0.17 -10.96
N PHE A 204 8.71 -0.72 -10.10
CA PHE A 204 9.31 -1.01 -8.80
C PHE A 204 10.10 -2.32 -8.80
N ASP A 205 11.22 -2.31 -8.09
CA ASP A 205 11.91 -3.50 -7.58
C ASP A 205 11.76 -3.52 -6.04
N GLY A 206 11.04 -4.52 -5.53
CA GLY A 206 10.53 -4.49 -4.16
C GLY A 206 9.70 -3.22 -3.92
N GLU A 207 10.13 -2.39 -2.98
CA GLU A 207 9.51 -1.10 -2.63
C GLU A 207 10.17 0.11 -3.30
N ARG A 208 11.29 -0.10 -4.02
CA ARG A 208 12.12 0.97 -4.58
C ARG A 208 11.88 1.15 -6.07
N ILE A 209 12.10 2.36 -6.56
CA ILE A 209 11.85 2.72 -7.96
C ILE A 209 13.00 2.21 -8.83
N ALA A 210 12.74 1.21 -9.67
CA ALA A 210 13.66 0.73 -10.69
C ALA A 210 13.63 1.61 -11.96
N LEU A 211 12.46 2.14 -12.33
CA LEU A 211 12.33 3.08 -13.44
C LEU A 211 11.41 4.23 -13.07
N LYS A 212 11.83 5.45 -13.36
CA LYS A 212 10.95 6.62 -13.51
C LYS A 212 10.90 7.00 -14.98
N ASN A 213 9.72 6.93 -15.59
CA ASN A 213 9.50 7.39 -16.97
C ASN A 213 8.53 8.58 -16.97
N SER A 214 9.04 9.76 -17.33
CA SER A 214 8.34 11.03 -17.13
C SER A 214 7.71 11.56 -18.41
N PHE A 215 6.49 12.05 -18.32
CA PHE A 215 5.73 12.61 -19.44
C PHE A 215 5.15 13.98 -19.05
N ARG A 216 5.07 14.89 -20.03
CA ARG A 216 4.44 16.21 -19.87
C ARG A 216 3.54 16.48 -21.06
N LYS A 217 2.44 17.18 -20.86
CA LYS A 217 1.65 17.69 -21.99
C LYS A 217 2.50 18.67 -22.81
N ALA A 218 2.43 18.57 -24.13
CA ALA A 218 2.90 19.64 -24.99
C ALA A 218 1.78 20.68 -25.10
N ARG A 219 2.08 21.93 -24.75
CA ARG A 219 1.16 23.04 -25.04
C ARG A 219 1.41 23.46 -26.48
N ALA A 220 0.40 23.33 -27.35
CA ALA A 220 0.42 24.03 -28.62
C ALA A 220 0.27 25.54 -28.32
N GLY A 221 1.19 26.34 -28.86
CA GLY A 221 1.10 27.80 -28.83
C GLY A 221 0.02 28.31 -29.77
#